data_AF-A0A2I0LLJ4-F1
#
_entry.id   AF-A0A2I0LLJ4-F1
#
_cell.length_a   1.000
_cell.length_b   1.000
_cell.length_c   1.000
_cell.angle_alpha   90.00
_cell.angle_beta   90.00
_cell.angle_gamma   90.00
#
_symmetry.space_group_name_H-M   'P 1'
#
loop_
_entity.id
_entity.type
_entity.pdbx_description
1 polymer ?
#
loop_
_entity_poly.entity_id
_entity_poly.type
_entity_poly.pdbx_seq_one_letter_code
_entity_poly.pdbx_strand_id
1 'polypeptide(L)'
;MNVLLLRWKAGGFGRAWGLWGFSLSPPSSQGEGPGDSLSPWQSPELVRAVGKLSYNQLVEKIITCKQASDSGLLSEGLVAEQFLEATASQLTVHGLCELAAAVPEGELSVFFRNNHFSTMIKHKGHLYLLVTDQGFLREDGVVWETLHSVDGDSCFCDTVVEDERSDREETDNSEEEEEGTKNGPLSNGHPVLNNNHRKTD
;
A
#
# COMPACT_ATOMS: atom_id res chain seq x y z
N MET A 1 -1.17 -12.38 -13.93
CA MET A 1 0.17 -12.93 -13.61
C MET A 1 0.28 -13.05 -12.12
N ASN A 2 0.74 -14.21 -11.66
CA ASN A 2 0.81 -14.55 -10.25
C ASN A 2 1.94 -13.75 -9.61
N VAL A 3 1.63 -12.95 -8.58
CA VAL A 3 2.63 -12.63 -7.57
C VAL A 3 2.94 -13.95 -6.88
N LEU A 4 4.14 -14.49 -7.07
CA LEU A 4 4.57 -15.69 -6.37
C LEU A 4 4.97 -15.26 -4.96
N LEU A 5 4.05 -15.41 -4.02
CA LEU A 5 4.33 -15.26 -2.59
C LEU A 5 4.66 -16.64 -2.02
N LEU A 6 5.89 -16.81 -1.57
CA LEU A 6 6.34 -17.99 -0.84
C LEU A 6 6.29 -17.68 0.65
N ARG A 7 5.38 -18.29 1.40
CA ARG A 7 5.22 -18.03 2.84
C ARG A 7 5.97 -19.07 3.67
N TRP A 8 6.71 -18.62 4.69
CA TRP A 8 7.23 -19.48 5.74
C TRP A 8 6.27 -19.49 6.93
N LYS A 9 5.65 -20.65 7.23
CA LYS A 9 4.80 -20.78 8.43
C LYS A 9 5.55 -21.52 9.53
N ALA A 10 6.00 -20.80 10.56
CA ALA A 10 6.60 -21.41 11.75
C ALA A 10 5.49 -21.86 12.71
N GLY A 11 5.11 -23.15 12.68
CA GLY A 11 4.23 -23.73 13.69
C GLY A 11 3.70 -25.14 13.38
N GLY A 12 4.23 -26.15 14.09
CA GLY A 12 3.58 -27.46 14.30
C GLY A 12 3.83 -28.54 13.23
N PHE A 13 4.70 -29.51 13.56
CA PHE A 13 4.83 -30.87 12.99
C PHE A 13 4.16 -31.15 11.63
N GLY A 14 4.84 -30.81 10.53
CA GLY A 14 4.40 -31.16 9.17
C GLY A 14 5.03 -30.25 8.12
N ARG A 15 6.18 -30.66 7.58
CA ARG A 15 6.98 -29.86 6.64
C ARG A 15 6.26 -29.81 5.28
N ALA A 16 5.69 -28.68 4.90
CA ALA A 16 5.28 -28.45 3.51
C ALA A 16 5.40 -26.97 3.17
N TRP A 17 6.17 -26.67 2.12
CA TRP A 17 6.14 -25.40 1.42
C TRP A 17 4.76 -25.29 0.75
N GLY A 18 3.94 -24.32 1.17
CA GLY A 18 2.67 -24.04 0.51
C GLY A 18 2.90 -23.07 -0.65
N LEU A 19 2.82 -23.57 -1.89
CA LEU A 19 2.75 -22.72 -3.08
C LEU A 19 1.32 -22.19 -3.22
N TRP A 20 1.11 -20.90 -2.96
CA TRP A 20 -0.13 -20.23 -3.36
C TRP A 20 0.13 -19.52 -4.68
N GLY A 21 -0.25 -20.15 -5.78
CA GLY A 21 -0.42 -19.45 -7.06
C GLY A 21 -1.75 -18.71 -7.01
N PHE A 22 -1.71 -17.38 -6.92
CA PHE A 22 -2.92 -16.56 -6.99
C PHE A 22 -3.52 -16.63 -8.39
N SER A 23 -4.44 -17.58 -8.59
CA SER A 23 -5.31 -17.61 -9.77
C SER A 23 -6.27 -16.44 -9.66
N LEU A 24 -6.33 -15.62 -10.72
CA LEU A 24 -7.36 -14.60 -10.95
C LEU A 24 -8.73 -15.22 -10.67
N SER A 25 -9.28 -14.95 -9.49
CA SER A 25 -10.67 -15.21 -9.18
C SER A 25 -11.41 -13.88 -9.41
N PRO A 26 -12.50 -13.87 -10.18
CA PRO A 26 -13.28 -12.65 -10.34
C PRO A 26 -13.80 -12.20 -8.97
N PRO A 27 -13.77 -10.89 -8.65
CA PRO A 27 -14.28 -10.39 -7.39
C PRO A 27 -15.77 -10.68 -7.27
N SER A 28 -16.19 -11.05 -6.07
CA SER A 28 -17.60 -11.20 -5.73
C SER A 28 -18.25 -9.82 -5.86
N SER A 29 -19.34 -9.76 -6.62
CA SER A 29 -20.13 -8.57 -6.87
C SER A 29 -20.48 -7.83 -5.58
N GLN A 30 -19.85 -6.67 -5.34
CA GLN A 30 -20.35 -5.65 -4.42
C GLN A 30 -20.12 -4.26 -4.99
N GLY A 31 -21.23 -3.53 -5.19
CA GLY A 31 -21.31 -2.07 -5.24
C GLY A 31 -21.11 -1.43 -6.61
N GLU A 32 -22.19 -1.29 -7.39
CA GLU A 32 -22.23 -0.37 -8.53
C GLU A 32 -22.17 1.09 -8.03
N GLY A 33 -21.07 1.79 -8.36
CA GLY A 33 -20.93 3.24 -8.26
C GLY A 33 -20.83 3.86 -9.66
N PRO A 34 -21.26 5.12 -9.87
CA PRO A 34 -21.36 5.69 -11.21
C PRO A 34 -19.99 6.18 -11.69
N GLY A 35 -19.30 5.38 -12.49
CA GLY A 35 -18.04 5.74 -13.12
C GLY A 35 -17.20 4.55 -13.57
N ASP A 36 -17.80 3.56 -14.21
CA ASP A 36 -17.09 2.35 -14.66
C ASP A 36 -16.22 2.62 -15.90
N SER A 37 -15.08 3.28 -15.69
CA SER A 37 -13.89 2.95 -16.47
C SER A 37 -13.30 1.69 -15.83
N LEU A 38 -13.80 0.51 -16.24
CA LEU A 38 -13.22 -0.77 -15.86
C LEU A 38 -11.71 -0.66 -16.05
N SER A 39 -10.95 -0.86 -14.96
CA SER A 39 -9.49 -0.84 -15.05
C SER A 39 -9.04 -1.78 -16.18
N PRO A 40 -7.98 -1.44 -16.95
CA PRO A 40 -7.57 -2.22 -18.12
C PRO A 40 -7.40 -3.72 -17.85
N TRP A 41 -7.13 -4.06 -16.58
CA TRP A 41 -6.90 -5.40 -16.07
C TRP A 41 -8.17 -6.24 -15.81
N GLN A 42 -9.36 -5.66 -16.00
CA GLN A 42 -10.66 -6.33 -15.82
C GLN A 42 -11.39 -6.58 -17.15
N SER A 43 -10.74 -6.34 -18.30
CA SER A 43 -11.39 -6.57 -19.59
C SER A 43 -11.70 -8.07 -19.79
N PRO A 44 -12.92 -8.44 -20.24
CA PRO A 44 -13.27 -9.84 -20.49
C PRO A 44 -12.34 -10.53 -21.49
N GLU A 45 -11.80 -9.76 -22.44
CA GLU A 45 -10.85 -10.24 -23.45
C GLU A 45 -9.51 -10.63 -22.83
N LEU A 46 -9.00 -9.81 -21.91
CA LEU A 46 -7.76 -10.10 -21.19
C LEU A 46 -7.93 -11.33 -20.29
N VAL A 47 -9.02 -11.40 -19.54
CA VAL A 47 -9.32 -12.53 -18.66
C VAL A 47 -9.43 -13.83 -19.46
N ARG A 48 -10.04 -13.79 -20.65
CA ARG A 48 -10.09 -14.93 -21.58
C ARG A 48 -8.70 -15.29 -22.12
N ALA A 49 -7.95 -14.29 -22.57
CA ALA A 49 -6.64 -14.49 -23.18
C ALA A 49 -5.60 -15.08 -22.21
N VAL A 50 -5.53 -14.55 -20.98
CA VAL A 50 -4.60 -15.01 -19.94
C VAL A 50 -5.15 -16.26 -19.23
N GLY A 51 -6.44 -16.25 -18.90
CA GLY A 51 -7.12 -17.36 -18.24
C GLY A 51 -6.45 -17.78 -16.93
N LYS A 52 -6.29 -19.10 -16.76
CA LYS A 52 -5.63 -19.72 -15.60
C LYS A 52 -4.23 -20.25 -15.92
N LEU A 53 -3.61 -19.72 -16.97
CA LEU A 53 -2.29 -20.17 -17.43
C LEU A 53 -1.20 -19.64 -16.50
N SER A 54 -0.22 -20.49 -16.20
CA SER A 54 1.06 -20.03 -15.64
C SER A 54 1.82 -19.20 -16.67
N TYR A 55 2.86 -18.49 -16.23
CA TYR A 55 3.71 -17.70 -17.13
C TYR A 55 4.22 -18.52 -18.33
N ASN A 56 4.81 -19.69 -18.08
CA ASN A 56 5.36 -20.54 -19.14
C ASN A 56 4.27 -21.01 -20.11
N GLN A 57 3.11 -21.42 -19.59
CA GLN A 57 1.99 -21.82 -20.44
C GLN A 57 1.43 -20.66 -21.27
N LEU A 58 1.42 -19.44 -20.72
CA LEU A 58 0.99 -18.25 -21.43
C LEU A 58 1.97 -17.89 -22.56
N VAL A 59 3.27 -17.98 -22.32
CA VAL A 59 4.31 -17.78 -23.34
C VAL A 59 4.18 -18.80 -24.47
N GLU A 60 4.00 -20.08 -24.14
CA GLU A 60 3.77 -21.15 -25.13
C GLU A 60 2.49 -20.90 -25.95
N LYS A 61 1.41 -20.46 -25.28
CA LYS A 61 0.16 -20.09 -25.96
C LYS A 61 0.38 -18.92 -26.94
N ILE A 62 1.08 -17.87 -26.54
CA ILE A 62 1.37 -16.72 -27.41
C ILE A 62 2.12 -17.17 -28.67
N ILE A 63 3.14 -18.01 -28.53
CA ILE A 63 3.89 -18.55 -29.69
C ILE A 63 2.95 -19.34 -30.61
N THR A 64 2.09 -20.18 -30.04
CA THR A 64 1.12 -20.98 -30.80
C THR A 64 0.13 -20.09 -31.54
N CYS A 65 -0.42 -19.08 -30.87
CA CYS A 65 -1.34 -18.10 -31.46
C CYS A 65 -0.73 -17.33 -32.63
N LYS A 66 0.55 -16.95 -32.54
CA LYS A 66 1.28 -16.27 -33.62
C LYS A 66 1.48 -17.11 -34.87
N GLN A 67 1.50 -18.44 -34.72
CA GLN A 67 1.67 -19.38 -35.84
C GLN A 67 0.32 -19.81 -36.44
N ALA A 68 -0.80 -19.52 -35.76
CA ALA A 68 -2.12 -19.89 -36.21
C ALA A 68 -2.60 -19.01 -37.39
N SER A 69 -3.37 -19.60 -38.30
CA SER A 69 -4.06 -18.85 -39.38
C SER A 69 -5.44 -18.34 -38.96
N ASP A 70 -5.93 -18.75 -37.77
CA ASP A 70 -7.20 -18.30 -37.22
C ASP A 70 -7.07 -16.89 -36.62
N SER A 71 -7.89 -15.96 -37.12
CA SER A 71 -7.90 -14.57 -36.66
C SER A 71 -8.31 -14.44 -35.19
N GLY A 72 -9.14 -15.35 -34.67
CA GLY A 72 -9.55 -15.38 -33.27
C GLY A 72 -8.36 -15.66 -32.34
N LEU A 73 -7.64 -16.75 -32.60
CA LEU A 73 -6.44 -17.10 -31.85
C LEU A 73 -5.33 -16.05 -31.96
N LEU A 74 -5.17 -15.42 -33.13
CA LEU A 74 -4.18 -14.36 -33.31
C LEU A 74 -4.51 -13.12 -32.45
N SER A 75 -5.79 -12.73 -32.38
CA SER A 75 -6.24 -11.64 -31.51
C SER A 75 -6.01 -11.96 -30.03
N GLU A 76 -6.28 -13.20 -29.61
CA GLU A 76 -6.07 -13.65 -28.24
C GLU A 76 -4.59 -13.66 -27.85
N GLY A 77 -3.72 -14.10 -28.77
CA GLY A 77 -2.27 -14.05 -28.59
C GLY A 77 -1.74 -12.62 -28.47
N LEU A 78 -2.28 -11.67 -29.25
CA LEU A 78 -1.89 -10.26 -29.19
C LEU A 78 -2.28 -9.62 -27.84
N VAL A 79 -3.50 -9.89 -27.36
CA VAL A 79 -3.95 -9.40 -26.04
C VAL A 79 -3.08 -9.97 -24.92
N ALA A 80 -2.75 -11.26 -24.97
CA ALA A 80 -1.86 -11.89 -23.99
C ALA A 80 -0.42 -11.32 -24.04
N GLU A 81 0.09 -10.99 -25.23
CA GLU A 81 1.39 -10.35 -25.39
C GLU A 81 1.42 -8.93 -24.84
N GLN A 82 0.43 -8.10 -25.18
CA GLN A 82 0.28 -6.75 -24.64
C GLN A 82 0.19 -6.76 -23.11
N PHE A 83 -0.46 -7.77 -22.55
CA PHE A 83 -0.49 -7.96 -21.10
C PHE A 83 0.90 -8.18 -20.51
N LEU A 84 1.70 -9.07 -21.10
CA LEU A 84 3.07 -9.32 -20.63
C LEU A 84 3.95 -8.07 -20.75
N GLU A 85 3.80 -7.32 -21.84
CA GLU A 85 4.54 -6.09 -22.09
C GLU A 85 4.17 -4.99 -21.07
N ALA A 86 2.88 -4.75 -20.88
CA ALA A 86 2.37 -3.74 -19.96
C ALA A 86 2.60 -4.10 -18.47
N THR A 87 2.87 -5.37 -18.16
CA THR A 87 3.18 -5.85 -16.79
C THR A 87 4.60 -6.36 -16.63
N ALA A 88 5.52 -5.90 -17.48
CA ALA A 88 6.93 -6.34 -17.47
C ALA A 88 7.64 -6.12 -16.11
N SER A 89 7.14 -5.19 -15.28
CA SER A 89 7.63 -4.94 -13.92
C SER A 89 7.26 -6.03 -12.89
N GLN A 90 6.48 -7.03 -13.33
CA GLN A 90 6.00 -8.19 -12.57
C GLN A 90 5.21 -7.86 -11.30
N LEU A 91 4.72 -6.62 -11.19
CA LEU A 91 3.85 -6.18 -10.11
C LEU A 91 2.78 -5.27 -10.71
N THR A 92 1.51 -5.57 -10.41
CA THR A 92 0.35 -4.77 -10.83
C THR A 92 -0.29 -4.14 -9.61
N VAL A 93 -1.01 -3.03 -9.78
CA VAL A 93 -1.74 -2.38 -8.68
C VAL A 93 -2.71 -3.37 -8.02
N HIS A 94 -3.46 -4.12 -8.83
CA HIS A 94 -4.33 -5.19 -8.34
C HIS A 94 -3.54 -6.24 -7.54
N GLY A 95 -2.41 -6.72 -8.07
CA GLY A 95 -1.56 -7.68 -7.37
C GLY A 95 -1.03 -7.16 -6.04
N LEU A 96 -0.70 -5.87 -5.95
CA LEU A 96 -0.26 -5.22 -4.73
C LEU A 96 -1.38 -5.11 -3.69
N CYS A 97 -2.60 -4.75 -4.10
CA CYS A 97 -3.77 -4.71 -3.22
C CYS A 97 -4.09 -6.11 -2.66
N GLU A 98 -4.12 -7.13 -3.52
CA GLU A 98 -4.35 -8.53 -3.11
C GLU A 98 -3.24 -9.01 -2.16
N LEU A 99 -2.00 -8.64 -2.43
CA LEU A 99 -0.86 -8.96 -1.57
C LEU A 99 -1.03 -8.34 -0.18
N ALA A 100 -1.37 -7.06 -0.10
CA ALA A 100 -1.60 -6.35 1.15
C ALA A 100 -2.77 -6.94 1.94
N ALA A 101 -3.82 -7.42 1.27
CA ALA A 101 -4.95 -8.08 1.91
C ALA A 101 -4.61 -9.50 2.41
N ALA A 102 -3.82 -10.26 1.65
CA ALA A 102 -3.57 -11.67 1.92
C ALA A 102 -2.42 -11.92 2.91
N VAL A 103 -1.40 -11.05 2.96
CA VAL A 103 -0.27 -11.20 3.88
C VAL A 103 -0.72 -10.86 5.30
N PRO A 104 -0.52 -11.77 6.28
CA PRO A 104 -0.85 -11.47 7.67
C PRO A 104 0.14 -10.48 8.28
N GLU A 105 -0.39 -9.73 9.23
CA GLU A 105 0.38 -8.81 10.06
C GLU A 105 1.52 -9.52 10.82
N GLY A 106 2.73 -8.95 10.78
CA GLY A 106 3.89 -9.42 11.53
C GLY A 106 4.56 -10.69 11.01
N GLU A 107 4.15 -11.21 9.85
CA GLU A 107 4.68 -12.46 9.32
C GLU A 107 5.72 -12.26 8.20
N LEU A 108 6.85 -12.97 8.34
CA LEU A 108 7.88 -13.03 7.30
C LEU A 108 7.45 -13.92 6.14
N SER A 109 7.66 -13.42 4.94
CA SER A 109 7.38 -14.09 3.68
C SER A 109 8.47 -13.80 2.66
N VAL A 110 8.49 -14.56 1.58
CA VAL A 110 9.39 -14.38 0.45
C VAL A 110 8.57 -13.87 -0.73
N PHE A 111 8.93 -12.69 -1.21
CA PHE A 111 8.31 -11.99 -2.32
C PHE A 111 9.18 -12.12 -3.57
N PHE A 112 8.61 -12.62 -4.67
CA PHE A 112 9.30 -12.71 -5.95
C PHE A 112 8.85 -11.61 -6.90
N ARG A 113 9.82 -10.84 -7.42
CA ARG A 113 9.60 -9.82 -8.44
C ARG A 113 10.85 -9.63 -9.28
N ASN A 114 10.72 -9.51 -10.59
CA ASN A 114 11.82 -9.23 -11.53
C ASN A 114 13.03 -10.15 -11.36
N ASN A 115 12.77 -11.46 -11.23
CA ASN A 115 13.80 -12.48 -10.98
C ASN A 115 14.59 -12.29 -9.66
N HIS A 116 14.07 -11.50 -8.72
CA HIS A 116 14.64 -11.30 -7.40
C HIS A 116 13.70 -11.86 -6.32
N PHE A 117 14.28 -12.47 -5.28
CA PHE A 117 13.56 -12.89 -4.09
C PHE A 117 13.92 -11.95 -2.94
N SER A 118 12.91 -11.27 -2.39
CA SER A 118 13.06 -10.38 -1.24
C SER A 118 12.39 -10.98 -0.01
N THR A 119 12.96 -10.75 1.16
CA THR A 119 12.26 -11.00 2.43
C THR A 119 11.25 -9.89 2.63
N MET A 120 9.99 -10.23 2.88
CA MET A 120 8.90 -9.28 3.04
C MET A 120 8.19 -9.48 4.38
N ILE A 121 7.80 -8.37 5.02
CA ILE A 121 6.94 -8.36 6.21
C ILE A 121 5.80 -7.37 6.03
N LYS A 122 4.67 -7.63 6.68
CA LYS A 122 3.59 -6.65 6.83
C LYS A 122 3.59 -6.07 8.24
N HIS A 123 3.54 -4.75 8.36
CA HIS A 123 3.48 -4.05 9.63
C HIS A 123 2.65 -2.76 9.55
N LYS A 124 1.81 -2.52 10.56
CA LYS A 124 0.77 -1.48 10.59
C LYS A 124 -0.04 -1.41 9.29
N GLY A 125 -0.30 -2.55 8.64
CA GLY A 125 -1.02 -2.59 7.36
C GLY A 125 -0.17 -2.31 6.11
N HIS A 126 1.11 -1.93 6.25
CA HIS A 126 2.03 -1.64 5.16
C HIS A 126 2.97 -2.82 4.89
N LEU A 127 3.39 -2.99 3.63
CA LEU A 127 4.34 -4.02 3.23
C LEU A 127 5.75 -3.45 3.16
N TYR A 128 6.73 -4.22 3.63
CA TYR A 128 8.13 -3.84 3.66
C TYR A 128 9.01 -4.95 3.10
N LEU A 129 10.03 -4.59 2.34
CA LEU A 129 11.07 -5.49 1.83
C LEU A 129 12.37 -5.25 2.59
N LEU A 130 13.06 -6.32 2.98
CA LEU A 130 14.37 -6.22 3.61
C LEU A 130 15.39 -5.72 2.59
N VAL A 131 16.11 -4.65 2.94
CA VAL A 131 17.23 -4.13 2.15
C VAL A 131 18.43 -5.04 2.36
N THR A 132 18.92 -5.65 1.27
CA THR A 132 20.06 -6.57 1.31
C THR A 132 21.22 -6.16 0.40
N ASP A 133 21.10 -5.02 -0.29
CA ASP A 133 22.14 -4.55 -1.20
C ASP A 133 23.37 -4.06 -0.42
N GLN A 134 24.56 -4.45 -0.90
CA GLN A 134 25.82 -4.13 -0.23
C GLN A 134 26.11 -2.62 -0.19
N GLY A 135 25.50 -1.82 -1.07
CA GLY A 135 25.59 -0.37 -1.05
C GLY A 135 25.12 0.26 0.26
N PHE A 136 24.21 -0.40 1.00
CA PHE A 136 23.70 0.06 2.29
C PHE A 136 24.43 -0.55 3.49
N LEU A 137 25.55 -1.26 3.28
CA LEU A 137 26.30 -1.95 4.35
C LEU A 137 26.72 -1.04 5.52
N ARG A 138 26.85 0.27 5.29
CA ARG A 138 27.25 1.26 6.30
C ARG A 138 26.14 2.22 6.70
N GLU A 139 24.94 2.04 6.15
CA GLU A 139 23.79 2.87 6.43
C GLU A 139 22.94 2.20 7.50
N ASP A 140 23.30 2.40 8.77
CA ASP A 140 22.65 1.72 9.91
C ASP A 140 21.14 2.02 10.00
N GLY A 141 20.67 3.12 9.40
CA GLY A 141 19.26 3.51 9.36
C GLY A 141 18.45 2.93 8.18
N VAL A 142 19.03 2.03 7.38
CA VAL A 142 18.40 1.48 6.18
C VAL A 142 18.30 -0.04 6.29
N VAL A 143 17.17 -0.51 6.79
CA VAL A 143 16.90 -1.95 6.95
C VAL A 143 15.72 -2.39 6.07
N TRP A 144 14.67 -1.57 5.98
CA TRP A 144 13.44 -1.89 5.29
C TRP A 144 13.11 -0.85 4.22
N GLU A 145 12.56 -1.32 3.10
CA GLU A 145 12.04 -0.52 2.00
C GLU A 145 10.52 -0.72 1.89
N THR A 146 9.74 0.36 1.83
CA THR A 146 8.28 0.25 1.69
C THR A 146 7.88 -0.28 0.31
N LEU A 147 6.91 -1.19 0.26
CA LEU A 147 6.28 -1.67 -0.98
C LEU A 147 4.84 -1.14 -1.06
N HIS A 148 4.67 0.08 -1.57
CA HIS A 148 3.36 0.73 -1.72
C HIS A 148 3.05 1.20 -3.15
N SER A 149 4.04 1.16 -4.06
CA SER A 149 3.88 1.53 -5.47
C SER A 149 4.43 0.44 -6.40
N VAL A 150 3.87 0.39 -7.61
CA VAL A 150 4.37 -0.46 -8.71
C VAL A 150 5.57 0.15 -9.40
N ASP A 151 5.72 1.48 -9.35
CA ASP A 151 6.71 2.24 -10.11
C ASP A 151 8.09 2.31 -9.43
N GLY A 152 8.19 1.78 -8.21
CA GLY A 152 9.43 1.75 -7.44
C GLY A 152 9.65 2.98 -6.57
N ASP A 153 8.65 3.86 -6.44
CA ASP A 153 8.64 4.87 -5.39
C ASP A 153 8.55 4.18 -4.03
N SER A 154 9.60 4.34 -3.24
CA SER A 154 9.76 3.69 -1.93
C SER A 154 10.45 4.62 -0.94
N CYS A 155 10.25 4.33 0.35
CA CYS A 155 10.92 4.98 1.45
C CYS A 155 11.72 3.93 2.23
N PHE A 156 12.89 4.33 2.73
CA PHE A 156 13.73 3.49 3.59
C PHE A 156 13.45 3.77 5.07
N CYS A 157 13.51 2.74 5.90
CA CYS A 157 13.36 2.85 7.36
C CYS A 157 14.26 1.86 8.11
N ASP A 158 14.65 2.26 9.32
CA ASP A 158 15.57 1.51 10.21
C ASP A 158 14.83 0.37 10.92
N THR A 159 13.71 0.69 11.58
CA THR A 159 12.87 -0.33 12.21
C THR A 159 11.50 -0.30 11.57
N VAL A 160 10.84 -1.47 11.53
CA VAL A 160 9.45 -1.54 11.07
C VAL A 160 8.52 -0.72 11.98
N VAL A 161 9.00 -0.32 13.16
CA VAL A 161 8.26 0.44 14.17
C VAL A 161 8.54 1.93 13.95
N GLU A 162 7.46 2.70 13.79
CA GLU A 162 7.44 4.17 13.64
C GLU A 162 7.60 4.74 12.22
N ASP A 163 6.73 4.32 11.30
CA ASP A 163 6.27 5.27 10.27
C ASP A 163 5.08 6.06 10.85
N GLU A 164 5.39 7.23 11.43
CA GLU A 164 4.45 8.21 11.99
C GLU A 164 4.26 9.41 11.03
N ARG A 165 4.35 9.20 9.72
CA ARG A 165 4.06 10.27 8.76
C ARG A 165 2.76 10.00 8.00
N SER A 166 1.66 10.61 8.47
CA SER A 166 0.75 11.33 7.55
C SER A 166 -0.23 12.31 8.20
N ASP A 167 -0.38 12.40 9.53
CA ASP A 167 -1.36 13.34 10.10
C ASP A 167 -0.67 14.41 10.97
N ARG A 168 0.15 15.26 10.34
CA ARG A 168 0.38 16.61 10.85
C ARG A 168 -0.34 17.55 9.90
N GLU A 169 -1.62 17.81 10.19
CA GLU A 169 -2.28 18.99 9.66
C GLU A 169 -1.43 20.21 10.00
N GLU A 170 -1.04 20.92 8.97
CA GLU A 170 -0.41 22.23 9.06
C GLU A 170 -1.47 23.22 9.53
N THR A 171 -1.73 23.28 10.83
CA THR A 171 -2.47 24.40 11.40
C THR A 171 -1.49 25.52 11.68
N ASP A 172 -1.37 26.42 10.72
CA ASP A 172 -0.98 27.81 10.96
C ASP A 172 -1.94 28.39 12.00
N ASN A 173 -1.43 28.66 13.20
CA ASN A 173 -2.10 29.58 14.11
C ASN A 173 -1.05 30.41 14.83
N SER A 174 -0.88 31.63 14.33
CA SER A 174 -0.20 32.71 15.00
C SER A 174 -1.10 33.20 16.13
N GLU A 175 -0.78 32.86 17.37
CA GLU A 175 -1.41 33.47 18.54
C GLU A 175 -0.36 34.11 19.45
N GLU A 176 -0.58 35.41 19.62
CA GLU A 176 0.12 36.38 20.43
C GLU A 176 -0.02 36.05 21.92
N GLU A 177 1.00 36.39 22.71
CA GLU A 177 1.01 36.22 24.17
C GLU A 177 -0.09 37.05 24.87
N GLU A 178 -0.71 36.42 25.86
CA GLU A 178 -1.72 36.96 26.80
C GLU A 178 -1.27 38.22 27.56
N GLU A 179 -2.23 39.06 27.99
CA GLU A 179 -2.57 39.23 29.43
C GLU A 179 -3.84 40.09 29.62
N GLY A 180 -4.84 39.61 30.36
CA GLY A 180 -6.00 40.43 30.72
C GLY A 180 -7.18 39.67 31.33
N THR A 181 -7.08 39.34 32.62
CA THR A 181 -8.02 38.50 33.36
C THR A 181 -9.38 39.16 33.68
N LYS A 182 -10.45 38.42 33.33
CA LYS A 182 -11.73 38.21 34.05
C LYS A 182 -12.86 39.27 34.05
N ASN A 183 -14.00 38.78 33.54
CA ASN A 183 -15.34 39.36 33.47
C ASN A 183 -15.98 39.68 34.83
N GLY A 184 -16.82 40.74 34.86
CA GLY A 184 -17.65 41.12 36.01
C GLY A 184 -18.99 40.37 36.12
N PRO A 185 -19.83 40.77 37.09
CA PRO A 185 -21.24 41.01 36.79
C PRO A 185 -21.75 42.38 37.30
N LEU A 186 -22.61 42.99 36.50
CA LEU A 186 -23.27 44.28 36.77
C LEU A 186 -24.34 44.15 37.88
N SER A 187 -24.37 45.11 38.82
CA SER A 187 -25.60 45.48 39.54
C SER A 187 -25.62 46.99 39.81
N ASN A 188 -26.74 47.64 39.47
CA ASN A 188 -27.02 49.07 39.65
C ASN A 188 -27.57 49.35 41.06
N GLY A 189 -27.20 50.49 41.68
CA GLY A 189 -28.09 51.16 42.65
C GLY A 189 -27.46 51.99 43.79
N HIS A 190 -27.28 53.30 43.54
CA HIS A 190 -27.41 54.47 44.46
C HIS A 190 -26.46 54.67 45.70
N PRO A 191 -26.20 55.94 46.15
CA PRO A 191 -24.95 56.37 46.81
C PRO A 191 -25.06 56.82 48.29
N VAL A 192 -23.97 57.48 48.76
CA VAL A 192 -23.75 58.32 49.98
C VAL A 192 -23.31 57.52 51.23
N LEU A 193 -22.16 57.76 51.88
CA LEU A 193 -21.75 58.90 52.76
C LEU A 193 -20.21 58.87 52.96
N ASN A 194 -19.46 59.94 52.67
CA ASN A 194 -18.99 61.01 53.58
C ASN A 194 -18.50 60.54 54.98
N ASN A 195 -17.20 60.69 55.28
CA ASN A 195 -16.62 61.80 56.08
C ASN A 195 -15.25 61.42 56.71
N ASN A 196 -14.22 62.20 56.37
CA ASN A 196 -13.09 62.71 57.17
C ASN A 196 -12.13 61.85 58.03
N HIS A 197 -10.87 62.33 57.99
CA HIS A 197 -9.82 62.38 59.04
C HIS A 197 -8.94 61.12 59.21
N ARG A 198 -7.62 61.17 59.41
CA ARG A 198 -6.69 62.23 59.86
C ARG A 198 -5.25 61.84 59.50
N LYS A 199 -4.41 62.83 59.18
CA LYS A 199 -2.93 62.77 59.15
C LYS A 199 -2.35 62.68 60.56
N THR A 200 -1.27 61.92 60.75
CA THR A 200 -0.15 62.08 61.70
C THR A 200 0.71 60.82 61.55
N ASP A 201 2.03 60.80 61.52
CA ASP A 201 3.14 61.76 61.37
C ASP A 201 4.32 60.90 60.86
#